data_AF-A0A535IV43-F1
#
_entry.id   AF-A0A535IV43-F1
#
_cell.length_a   1.000
_cell.length_b   1.000
_cell.length_c   1.000
_cell.angle_alpha   90.00
_cell.angle_beta   90.00
_cell.angle_gamma   90.00
#
_symmetry.space_group_name_H-M   'P 1'
#
loop_
_entity.id
_entity.type
_entity.pdbx_description
1 polymer ?
#
loop_
_entity_poly.entity_id
_entity_poly.type
_entity_poly.pdbx_seq_one_letter_code
_entity_poly.pdbx_strand_id
1 'polypeptide(L)'
;MAFNIRQSLFDRDGMLREKAAEQYKEQLSKLFFESPEGQALLDEGTEPGWSDMMVDFGMSYLGVTPATMSPGDLREILFDLFPRKVSAEADEAPEVIRELQYFWKFIEREFHLKNAAACLNILDDEAASELKEEMSNPANFGMAKSFVMMGKDQGFDMSTEEGLREWMETFNAGITAGTQPRLPLPG
;
A
#
# COMPACT_ATOMS: atom_id res chain seq x y z
N MET A 1 15.66 18.85 -14.51
CA MET A 1 14.34 19.05 -15.14
C MET A 1 13.33 19.20 -14.02
N ALA A 2 12.34 20.09 -14.14
CA ALA A 2 11.25 20.14 -13.17
C ALA A 2 10.43 18.84 -13.26
N PHE A 3 10.11 18.24 -12.13
CA PHE A 3 9.30 17.03 -12.06
C PHE A 3 7.91 17.28 -12.65
N ASN A 4 7.39 16.31 -13.42
CA ASN A 4 6.05 16.40 -14.03
C ASN A 4 5.10 15.37 -13.40
N ILE A 5 4.26 15.83 -12.46
CA ILE A 5 3.27 14.99 -11.79
C ILE A 5 2.27 14.31 -12.76
N ARG A 6 2.08 14.89 -13.95
CA ARG A 6 1.17 14.39 -15.02
C ARG A 6 1.92 13.63 -16.13
N GLN A 7 3.14 13.19 -15.87
CA GLN A 7 3.88 12.38 -16.83
C GLN A 7 3.07 11.13 -17.24
N SER A 8 3.10 10.81 -18.53
CA SER A 8 2.51 9.57 -19.05
C SER A 8 3.39 8.38 -18.65
N LEU A 9 2.87 7.53 -17.75
CA LEU A 9 3.55 6.32 -17.26
C LEU A 9 3.04 5.05 -17.91
N PHE A 10 1.95 5.13 -18.67
CA PHE A 10 1.34 4.00 -19.36
C PHE A 10 1.60 4.13 -20.87
N ASP A 11 1.85 3.01 -21.53
CA ASP A 11 1.91 2.98 -22.99
C ASP A 11 0.51 2.95 -23.63
N ARG A 12 0.45 2.73 -24.94
CA ARG A 12 -0.81 2.77 -25.69
C ARG A 12 -1.73 1.59 -25.35
N ASP A 13 -1.17 0.51 -24.81
CA ASP A 13 -1.90 -0.69 -24.43
C ASP A 13 -2.30 -0.65 -22.94
N GLY A 14 -2.01 0.46 -22.25
CA GLY A 14 -2.29 0.63 -20.83
C GLY A 14 -1.25 -0.02 -19.92
N MET A 15 -0.13 -0.52 -20.47
CA MET A 15 0.89 -1.19 -19.68
C MET A 15 1.81 -0.18 -19.03
N LEU A 16 2.15 -0.42 -17.75
CA LEU A 16 3.04 0.42 -16.98
C LEU A 16 4.45 0.38 -17.56
N ARG A 17 5.03 1.55 -17.82
CA ARG A 17 6.42 1.70 -18.24
C ARG A 17 7.32 1.66 -17.01
N GLU A 18 7.70 0.46 -16.59
CA GLU A 18 8.41 0.19 -15.32
C GLU A 18 9.52 1.20 -15.00
N LYS A 19 10.49 1.40 -15.89
CA LYS A 19 11.59 2.36 -15.66
C LYS A 19 11.13 3.80 -15.45
N ALA A 20 10.09 4.22 -16.17
CA ALA A 20 9.55 5.56 -16.04
C ALA A 20 8.73 5.70 -14.74
N ALA A 21 8.01 4.65 -14.35
CA ALA A 21 7.25 4.59 -13.11
C ALA A 21 8.16 4.60 -11.87
N GLU A 22 9.26 3.85 -11.90
CA GLU A 22 10.27 3.83 -10.85
C GLU A 22 10.90 5.22 -10.66
N GLN A 23 11.35 5.86 -11.74
CA GLN A 23 11.89 7.22 -11.70
C GLN A 23 10.86 8.26 -11.26
N TYR A 24 9.60 8.08 -11.64
CA TYR A 24 8.51 8.94 -11.21
C TYR A 24 8.30 8.85 -9.70
N LYS A 25 8.23 7.64 -9.16
CA LYS A 25 8.05 7.41 -7.73
C LYS A 25 9.23 7.94 -6.93
N GLU A 26 10.46 7.62 -7.33
CA GLU A 26 11.67 8.09 -6.63
C GLU A 26 11.71 9.63 -6.54
N GLN A 27 11.41 10.31 -7.65
CA GLN A 27 11.37 11.78 -7.66
C GLN A 27 10.21 12.34 -6.83
N LEU A 28 9.03 11.73 -6.88
CA LEU A 28 7.87 12.18 -6.12
C LEU A 28 8.08 12.00 -4.62
N SER A 29 8.58 10.83 -4.21
CA SER A 29 8.96 10.48 -2.84
C SER A 29 9.97 11.49 -2.31
N LYS A 30 11.05 11.74 -3.07
CA LYS A 30 12.05 12.75 -2.74
C LYS A 30 11.42 14.14 -2.53
N LEU A 31 10.58 14.61 -3.45
CA LEU A 31 9.94 15.92 -3.33
C LEU A 31 9.01 16.00 -2.12
N PHE A 32 8.29 14.92 -1.81
CA PHE A 32 7.43 14.85 -0.64
C PHE A 32 8.27 14.95 0.65
N PHE A 33 9.32 14.15 0.80
CA PHE A 33 10.14 14.21 2.01
C PHE A 33 10.99 15.49 2.13
N GLU A 34 11.30 16.18 1.02
CA GLU A 34 11.92 17.52 1.05
C GLU A 34 10.91 18.65 1.33
N SER A 35 9.60 18.37 1.33
CA SER A 35 8.55 19.36 1.57
C SER A 35 8.32 19.63 3.06
N PRO A 36 7.69 20.77 3.43
CA PRO A 36 7.27 21.03 4.81
C PRO A 36 6.36 19.93 5.39
N GLU A 37 5.49 19.34 4.57
CA GLU A 37 4.59 18.27 4.99
C GLU A 37 5.36 16.98 5.33
N GLY A 38 6.32 16.59 4.47
CA GLY A 38 7.15 15.42 4.70
C GLY A 38 8.10 15.61 5.88
N GLN A 39 8.69 16.80 6.05
CA GLN A 39 9.51 17.11 7.22
C GLN A 39 8.69 17.06 8.51
N ALA A 40 7.46 17.59 8.52
CA ALA A 40 6.57 17.52 9.68
C ALA A 40 6.21 16.08 10.06
N LEU A 41 5.98 15.20 9.07
CA LEU A 41 5.77 13.77 9.31
C LEU A 41 7.00 13.12 9.96
N LEU A 42 8.21 13.41 9.46
CA LEU A 42 9.45 12.85 10.01
C LEU A 42 9.71 13.35 11.45
N ASP A 43 9.38 14.62 11.73
CA ASP A 43 9.47 15.19 13.07
C ASP A 43 8.48 14.54 14.07
N GLU A 44 7.37 13.98 13.59
CA GLU A 44 6.42 13.18 14.39
C GLU A 44 6.95 11.77 14.72
N GLY A 45 8.04 11.33 14.08
CA GLY A 45 8.65 10.02 14.30
C GLY A 45 7.90 8.86 13.65
N THR A 46 6.98 9.14 12.72
CA THR A 46 6.27 8.12 11.94
C THR A 46 7.22 7.46 10.94
N GLU A 47 7.16 6.12 10.83
CA GLU A 47 7.94 5.40 9.84
C GLU A 47 7.39 5.68 8.43
N PRO A 48 8.22 6.19 7.49
CA PRO A 48 7.77 6.57 6.17
C PRO A 48 7.65 5.37 5.22
N GLY A 49 6.79 5.48 4.21
CA GLY A 49 6.74 4.55 3.08
C GLY A 49 5.33 4.24 2.58
N TRP A 50 4.29 4.63 3.33
CA TRP A 50 2.91 4.40 2.96
C TRP A 50 2.49 5.17 1.71
N SER A 51 3.04 6.36 1.48
CA SER A 51 2.78 7.13 0.26
C SER A 51 3.32 6.41 -0.98
N ASP A 52 4.52 5.83 -0.86
CA ASP A 52 5.17 5.12 -1.96
C ASP A 52 4.42 3.83 -2.28
N MET A 53 3.97 3.10 -1.25
CA MET A 53 3.12 1.93 -1.43
C MET A 53 1.77 2.28 -2.07
N MET A 54 1.11 3.36 -1.64
CA MET A 54 -0.14 3.82 -2.26
C MET A 54 0.07 4.17 -3.74
N VAL A 55 1.17 4.85 -4.08
CA VAL A 55 1.52 5.18 -5.47
C VAL A 55 1.77 3.93 -6.30
N ASP A 56 2.54 2.96 -5.78
CA ASP A 56 2.80 1.69 -6.45
C ASP A 56 1.51 0.92 -6.72
N PHE A 57 0.59 0.90 -5.76
CA PHE A 57 -0.68 0.19 -5.89
C PHE A 57 -1.60 0.87 -6.91
N GLY A 58 -1.69 2.20 -6.88
CA GLY A 58 -2.44 2.97 -7.87
C GLY A 58 -1.94 2.71 -9.29
N MET A 59 -0.62 2.67 -9.50
CA MET A 59 -0.04 2.43 -10.82
C MET A 59 -0.21 0.97 -11.27
N SER A 60 0.05 0.01 -10.38
CA SER A 60 0.17 -1.40 -10.75
C SER A 60 -1.16 -2.15 -10.78
N TYR A 61 -2.15 -1.71 -10.00
CA TYR A 61 -3.46 -2.37 -9.91
C TYR A 61 -4.58 -1.57 -10.54
N LEU A 62 -4.57 -0.23 -10.40
CA LEU A 62 -5.68 0.62 -10.83
C LEU A 62 -5.38 1.42 -12.12
N GLY A 63 -4.14 1.40 -12.59
CA GLY A 63 -3.73 2.16 -13.79
C GLY A 63 -3.81 3.68 -13.61
N VAL A 64 -3.68 4.17 -12.37
CA VAL A 64 -3.77 5.60 -12.03
C VAL A 64 -2.47 6.12 -11.41
N THR A 65 -2.28 7.44 -11.45
CA THR A 65 -1.22 8.14 -10.71
C THR A 65 -1.85 9.13 -9.72
N PRO A 66 -1.09 9.72 -8.78
CA PRO A 66 -1.63 10.77 -7.90
C PRO A 66 -2.35 11.92 -8.63
N ALA A 67 -1.97 12.21 -9.88
CA ALA A 67 -2.61 13.25 -10.68
C ALA A 67 -3.98 12.87 -11.27
N THR A 68 -4.31 11.58 -11.30
CA THR A 68 -5.55 11.05 -11.87
C THR A 68 -6.36 10.23 -10.88
N MET A 69 -5.79 9.89 -9.72
CA MET A 69 -6.44 9.11 -8.67
C MET A 69 -7.66 9.85 -8.12
N SER A 70 -8.79 9.15 -8.14
CA SER A 70 -10.05 9.60 -7.57
C SER A 70 -10.17 9.17 -6.10
N PRO A 71 -11.14 9.72 -5.35
CA PRO A 71 -11.45 9.24 -4.01
C PRO A 71 -11.86 7.75 -3.98
N GLY A 72 -12.49 7.26 -5.06
CA GLY A 72 -12.86 5.85 -5.19
C GLY A 72 -11.64 4.95 -5.29
N ASP A 73 -10.65 5.34 -6.09
CA ASP A 73 -9.38 4.61 -6.24
C ASP A 73 -8.62 4.58 -4.91
N LEU A 74 -8.59 5.69 -4.17
CA LEU A 74 -7.96 5.73 -2.85
C LEU A 74 -8.68 4.83 -1.84
N ARG A 75 -10.01 4.80 -1.85
CA ARG A 75 -10.79 3.85 -1.02
C ARG A 75 -10.50 2.40 -1.38
N GLU A 76 -10.38 2.08 -2.66
CA GLU A 76 -10.03 0.73 -3.10
C GLU A 76 -8.61 0.33 -2.64
N ILE A 77 -7.65 1.25 -2.69
CA ILE A 77 -6.30 1.00 -2.16
C ILE A 77 -6.36 0.73 -0.66
N LEU A 78 -7.02 1.60 0.11
CA LEU A 78 -7.07 1.53 1.57
C LEU A 78 -7.86 0.34 2.08
N PHE A 79 -9.05 0.08 1.55
CA PHE A 79 -10.02 -0.82 2.16
C PHE A 79 -10.19 -2.15 1.43
N ASP A 80 -9.53 -2.33 0.27
CA ASP A 80 -9.43 -3.63 -0.39
C ASP A 80 -7.96 -4.04 -0.56
N LEU A 81 -7.16 -3.27 -1.32
CA LEU A 81 -5.84 -3.74 -1.72
C LEU A 81 -4.85 -3.85 -0.53
N PHE A 82 -4.85 -2.91 0.40
CA PHE A 82 -4.02 -2.96 1.61
C PHE A 82 -4.39 -4.16 2.49
N PRO A 83 -5.65 -4.32 2.96
CA PRO A 83 -6.13 -5.50 3.66
C PRO A 83 -5.76 -6.82 2.97
N ARG A 84 -5.90 -6.86 1.64
CA ARG A 84 -5.67 -8.05 0.83
C ARG A 84 -4.19 -8.40 0.65
N LYS A 85 -3.27 -7.41 0.60
CA LYS A 85 -1.90 -7.63 0.12
C LYS A 85 -0.80 -7.21 1.08
N VAL A 86 -1.07 -6.28 2.00
CA VAL A 86 -0.05 -5.73 2.91
C VAL A 86 -0.04 -6.53 4.20
N SER A 87 1.13 -7.07 4.55
CA SER A 87 1.35 -7.92 5.74
C SER A 87 1.76 -7.13 6.99
N ALA A 88 1.67 -5.80 6.95
CA ALA A 88 1.86 -4.93 8.10
C ALA A 88 0.78 -5.16 9.17
N GLU A 89 1.08 -4.79 10.41
CA GLU A 89 0.12 -4.95 11.51
C GLU A 89 -1.03 -3.96 11.37
N ALA A 90 -2.24 -4.40 11.74
CA ALA A 90 -3.42 -3.52 11.69
C ALA A 90 -3.29 -2.30 12.62
N ASP A 91 -2.44 -2.39 13.66
CA ASP A 91 -2.13 -1.26 14.56
C ASP A 91 -1.35 -0.13 13.87
N GLU A 92 -0.79 -0.35 12.67
CA GLU A 92 -0.12 0.66 11.86
C GLU A 92 -1.12 1.53 11.06
N ALA A 93 -2.41 1.17 11.02
CA ALA A 93 -3.43 1.91 10.28
C ALA A 93 -3.49 3.43 10.58
N PRO A 94 -3.35 3.90 11.83
CA PRO A 94 -3.28 5.34 12.10
C PRO A 94 -2.08 6.03 11.43
N GLU A 95 -0.93 5.35 11.37
CA GLU A 95 0.29 5.87 10.73
C GLU A 95 0.12 5.93 9.21
N VAL A 96 -0.51 4.91 8.61
CA VAL A 96 -0.89 4.90 7.20
C VAL A 96 -1.73 6.12 6.86
N ILE A 97 -2.84 6.33 7.57
CA ILE A 97 -3.74 7.46 7.31
C ILE A 97 -3.00 8.78 7.54
N ARG A 98 -2.17 8.87 8.57
CA ARG A 98 -1.41 10.08 8.90
C ARG A 98 -0.42 10.47 7.80
N GLU A 99 0.38 9.54 7.31
CA GLU A 99 1.31 9.79 6.20
C GLU A 99 0.55 10.21 4.94
N LEU A 100 -0.54 9.52 4.60
CA LEU A 100 -1.32 9.86 3.41
C LEU A 100 -2.00 11.24 3.52
N GLN A 101 -2.42 11.67 4.72
CA GLN A 101 -2.91 13.03 4.93
C GLN A 101 -1.82 14.08 4.61
N TYR A 102 -0.59 13.87 5.08
CA TYR A 102 0.54 14.76 4.77
C TYR A 102 0.88 14.73 3.28
N PHE A 103 0.89 13.55 2.68
CA PHE A 103 1.14 13.37 1.26
C PHE A 103 0.12 14.13 0.41
N TRP A 104 -1.18 13.95 0.64
CA TRP A 104 -2.19 14.63 -0.17
C TRP A 104 -2.25 16.14 0.06
N LYS A 105 -1.91 16.64 1.26
CA LYS A 105 -1.71 18.07 1.51
C LYS A 105 -0.55 18.63 0.70
N PHE A 106 0.57 17.90 0.65
CA PHE A 106 1.71 18.24 -0.20
C PHE A 106 1.29 18.28 -1.68
N ILE A 107 0.56 17.26 -2.15
CA ILE A 107 0.08 17.20 -3.54
C ILE A 107 -0.82 18.39 -3.89
N GLU A 108 -1.73 18.76 -2.99
CA GLU A 108 -2.61 19.92 -3.14
C GLU A 108 -1.80 21.22 -3.23
N ARG A 109 -0.84 21.41 -2.31
CA ARG A 109 -0.02 22.63 -2.23
C ARG A 109 0.95 22.77 -3.40
N GLU A 110 1.73 21.74 -3.68
CA GLU A 110 2.84 21.79 -4.63
C GLU A 110 2.37 21.72 -6.09
N PHE A 111 1.35 20.90 -6.36
CA PHE A 111 0.91 20.62 -7.74
C PHE A 111 -0.48 21.18 -8.07
N HIS A 112 -1.17 21.80 -7.10
CA HIS A 112 -2.50 22.40 -7.28
C HIS A 112 -3.52 21.44 -7.91
N LEU A 113 -3.44 20.16 -7.53
CA LEU A 113 -4.28 19.11 -8.06
C LEU A 113 -5.66 19.11 -7.40
N LYS A 114 -6.71 19.36 -8.19
CA LYS A 114 -8.10 19.45 -7.71
C LYS A 114 -8.62 18.17 -7.05
N ASN A 115 -8.10 17.01 -7.44
CA ASN A 115 -8.48 15.73 -6.84
C ASN A 115 -7.91 15.54 -5.43
N ALA A 116 -6.82 16.24 -5.07
CA ALA A 116 -6.16 16.06 -3.78
C ALA A 116 -7.07 16.39 -2.60
N ALA A 117 -7.82 17.49 -2.66
CA ALA A 117 -8.81 17.85 -1.63
C ALA A 117 -9.90 16.78 -1.47
N ALA A 118 -10.32 16.14 -2.57
CA ALA A 118 -11.31 15.09 -2.54
C ALA A 118 -10.76 13.79 -1.93
N CYS A 119 -9.49 13.47 -2.20
CA CYS A 119 -8.78 12.36 -1.56
C CYS A 119 -8.55 12.61 -0.05
N LEU A 120 -8.22 13.84 0.35
CA LEU A 120 -8.09 14.21 1.77
C LEU A 120 -9.36 13.97 2.57
N ASN A 121 -10.53 14.20 1.97
CA ASN A 121 -11.81 13.94 2.64
C ASN A 121 -12.07 12.46 2.94
N ILE A 122 -11.32 11.53 2.32
CA ILE A 122 -11.39 10.10 2.64
C ILE A 122 -10.53 9.75 3.86
N LEU A 123 -9.54 10.58 4.19
CA LEU A 123 -8.53 10.31 5.20
C LEU A 123 -8.89 10.98 6.52
N ASP A 124 -10.06 10.68 7.05
CA ASP A 124 -10.53 11.17 8.35
C ASP A 124 -10.18 10.19 9.49
N ASP A 125 -10.60 10.52 10.72
CA ASP A 125 -10.34 9.69 11.90
C ASP A 125 -11.08 8.33 11.82
N GLU A 126 -12.20 8.28 11.10
CA GLU A 126 -12.99 7.06 10.89
C GLU A 126 -12.25 6.10 9.95
N ALA A 127 -11.57 6.63 8.93
CA ALA A 127 -10.76 5.86 7.98
C ALA A 127 -9.65 5.04 8.65
N ALA A 128 -9.03 5.56 9.72
CA ALA A 128 -8.01 4.81 10.46
C ALA A 128 -8.62 3.59 11.19
N SER A 129 -9.83 3.76 11.74
CA SER A 129 -10.55 2.68 12.42
C SER A 129 -11.05 1.64 11.42
N GLU A 130 -11.61 2.07 10.28
CA GLU A 130 -12.04 1.21 9.17
C GLU A 130 -10.85 0.42 8.62
N LEU A 131 -9.73 1.10 8.32
CA LEU A 131 -8.53 0.45 7.79
C LEU A 131 -7.99 -0.62 8.76
N LYS A 132 -7.96 -0.31 10.06
CA LYS A 132 -7.57 -1.27 11.10
C LYS A 132 -8.47 -2.49 11.11
N GLU A 133 -9.78 -2.30 11.08
CA GLU A 133 -10.75 -3.40 11.03
C GLU A 133 -10.51 -4.29 9.80
N GLU A 134 -10.44 -3.68 8.61
CA GLU A 134 -10.24 -4.40 7.36
C GLU A 134 -8.90 -5.15 7.31
N MET A 135 -7.81 -4.54 7.79
CA MET A 135 -6.47 -5.16 7.87
C MET A 135 -6.38 -6.29 8.88
N SER A 136 -7.22 -6.27 9.92
CA SER A 136 -7.28 -7.31 10.95
C SER A 136 -8.17 -8.50 10.58
N ASN A 137 -9.03 -8.35 9.57
CA ASN A 137 -10.01 -9.36 9.17
C ASN A 137 -9.41 -10.37 8.17
N PRO A 138 -9.19 -11.65 8.56
CA PRO A 138 -8.60 -12.64 7.67
C PRO A 138 -9.44 -12.96 6.43
N ALA A 139 -10.75 -12.66 6.45
CA ALA A 139 -11.62 -12.85 5.30
C ALA A 139 -11.25 -11.94 4.11
N ASN A 140 -10.54 -10.85 4.37
CA ASN A 140 -10.10 -9.89 3.35
C ASN A 140 -8.73 -10.25 2.77
N PHE A 141 -8.03 -11.23 3.33
CA PHE A 141 -6.65 -11.51 2.96
C PHE A 141 -6.59 -12.22 1.61
N GLY A 142 -5.68 -11.76 0.75
CA GLY A 142 -5.28 -12.50 -0.43
C GLY A 142 -4.49 -13.76 -0.07
N MET A 143 -4.29 -14.64 -1.06
CA MET A 143 -3.54 -15.88 -0.90
C MET A 143 -2.16 -15.69 -0.26
N ALA A 144 -1.37 -14.75 -0.78
CA ALA A 144 -0.01 -14.51 -0.33
C ALA A 144 0.03 -14.03 1.13
N LYS A 145 -0.78 -13.02 1.48
CA LYS A 145 -0.91 -12.55 2.86
C LYS A 145 -1.40 -13.66 3.79
N SER A 146 -2.44 -14.41 3.39
CA SER A 146 -2.95 -15.54 4.18
C SER A 146 -1.85 -16.56 4.48
N PHE A 147 -1.05 -16.91 3.48
CA PHE A 147 0.09 -17.81 3.64
C PHE A 147 1.13 -17.24 4.63
N VAL A 148 1.45 -15.95 4.55
CA VAL A 148 2.38 -15.30 5.48
C VAL A 148 1.82 -15.29 6.91
N MET A 149 0.57 -14.89 7.10
CA MET A 149 -0.06 -14.81 8.41
C MET A 149 -0.17 -16.18 9.10
N MET A 150 -0.47 -17.24 8.35
CA MET A 150 -0.48 -18.61 8.88
C MET A 150 0.90 -19.06 9.37
N GLY A 151 1.97 -18.73 8.64
CA GLY A 151 3.33 -19.04 9.06
C GLY A 151 3.72 -18.29 10.34
N LYS A 152 3.38 -16.99 10.41
CA LYS A 152 3.62 -16.17 11.60
C LYS A 152 2.87 -16.68 12.84
N ASP A 153 1.60 -17.08 12.70
CA ASP A 153 0.80 -17.66 13.78
C ASP A 153 1.37 -19.00 14.29
N GLN A 154 2.02 -19.76 13.41
CA GLN A 154 2.74 -20.99 13.77
C GLN A 154 4.17 -20.75 14.28
N GLY A 155 4.57 -19.49 14.43
CA GLY A 155 5.86 -19.09 15.00
C GLY A 155 7.04 -19.12 14.03
N PHE A 156 6.79 -19.25 12.73
CA PHE A 156 7.85 -19.14 11.72
C PHE A 156 8.25 -17.67 11.52
N ASP A 157 9.54 -17.45 11.32
CA ASP A 157 10.06 -16.12 10.98
C ASP A 157 9.88 -15.82 9.49
N MET A 158 8.73 -15.24 9.16
CA MET A 158 8.35 -14.89 7.80
C MET A 158 9.16 -13.73 7.19
N SER A 159 10.08 -13.13 7.95
CA SER A 159 10.97 -12.07 7.48
C SER A 159 12.30 -12.60 6.92
N THR A 160 12.56 -13.91 7.04
CA THR A 160 13.81 -14.56 6.59
C THR A 160 13.56 -15.56 5.46
N GLU A 161 14.54 -15.75 4.58
CA GLU A 161 14.46 -16.78 3.53
C GLU A 161 14.34 -18.19 4.12
N GLU A 162 15.06 -18.44 5.21
CA GLU A 162 15.01 -19.70 5.93
C GLU A 162 13.62 -19.96 6.51
N GLY A 163 13.04 -19.01 7.24
CA GLY A 163 11.70 -19.18 7.83
C GLY A 163 10.60 -19.31 6.78
N LEU A 164 10.69 -18.56 5.67
CA LEU A 164 9.78 -18.71 4.53
C LEU A 164 9.86 -20.12 3.91
N ARG A 165 11.07 -20.66 3.75
CA ARG A 165 11.30 -21.99 3.19
C ARG A 165 10.79 -23.09 4.12
N GLU A 166 11.12 -23.02 5.40
CA GLU A 166 10.65 -23.97 6.42
C GLU A 166 9.12 -24.00 6.52
N TRP A 167 8.49 -22.81 6.49
CA TRP A 167 7.04 -22.71 6.45
C TRP A 167 6.46 -23.32 5.18
N MET A 168 7.04 -23.05 4.01
CA MET A 168 6.57 -23.60 2.74
C MET A 168 6.62 -25.14 2.72
N GLU A 169 7.72 -25.73 3.20
CA GLU A 169 7.85 -27.18 3.32
C GLU A 169 6.80 -27.77 4.28
N THR A 170 6.61 -27.13 5.44
CA THR A 170 5.61 -27.51 6.46
C THR A 170 4.18 -27.42 5.92
N PHE A 171 3.86 -26.32 5.24
CA PHE A 171 2.55 -26.08 4.65
C PHE A 171 2.22 -27.11 3.57
N ASN A 172 3.15 -27.37 2.64
CA ASN A 172 2.95 -28.35 1.58
C ASN A 172 2.77 -29.78 2.12
N ALA A 173 3.54 -30.16 3.14
CA ALA A 173 3.36 -31.43 3.83
C ALA A 173 1.97 -31.53 4.50
N GLY A 174 1.53 -30.44 5.13
CA GLY A 174 0.23 -30.35 5.80
C GLY A 174 -0.97 -30.36 4.85
N ILE A 175 -0.87 -29.74 3.66
CA ILE A 175 -1.87 -29.85 2.60
C ILE A 175 -2.03 -31.30 2.15
N THR A 176 -0.90 -32.00 1.96
CA THR A 176 -0.89 -33.42 1.55
C THR A 176 -1.51 -34.32 2.63
N ALA A 177 -1.26 -34.02 3.91
CA ALA A 177 -1.78 -34.75 5.06
C ALA A 177 -3.21 -34.36 5.47
N GLY A 178 -3.79 -33.29 4.90
CA GLY A 178 -5.11 -32.77 5.25
C GLY A 178 -5.17 -32.00 6.58
N THR A 179 -4.02 -31.55 7.10
CA THR A 179 -3.91 -30.83 8.38
C THR A 179 -3.80 -29.31 8.22
N GLN A 180 -3.57 -28.81 7.00
CA GLN A 180 -3.57 -27.37 6.70
C GLN A 180 -4.79 -26.97 5.84
N PRO A 181 -5.38 -25.79 6.07
CA PRO A 181 -6.47 -25.29 5.25
C PRO A 181 -5.96 -24.94 3.84
N ARG A 182 -6.84 -25.09 2.84
CA ARG A 182 -6.54 -24.59 1.49
C ARG A 182 -6.61 -23.07 1.49
N LEU A 183 -5.64 -22.42 0.87
CA LEU A 183 -5.65 -20.98 0.67
C LEU A 183 -6.91 -20.58 -0.13
N PRO A 184 -7.50 -19.40 0.15
CA PRO A 184 -8.62 -18.88 -0.62
C PRO A 184 -8.27 -18.81 -2.12
N LEU A 185 -9.22 -19.14 -3.00
CA LEU A 185 -8.98 -19.04 -4.44
C LEU A 185 -8.81 -17.58 -4.88
N PRO A 186 -8.03 -17.29 -5.93
CA PRO A 186 -7.99 -15.94 -6.48
C PRO A 186 -9.39 -15.55 -6.95
N GLY A 187 -9.98 -14.54 -6.30
CA GLY A 187 -11.09 -13.76 -6.83
C GLY A 187 -10.62 -12.84 -7.93
#